data_AF-A0A936VMD7-F1
#
_entry.id   AF-A0A936VMD7-F1
#
_cell.length_a   1.000
_cell.length_b   1.000
_cell.length_c   1.000
_cell.angle_alpha   90.00
_cell.angle_beta   90.00
_cell.angle_gamma   90.00
#
_symmetry.space_group_name_H-M   'P 1'
#
loop_
_entity.id
_entity.type
_entity.pdbx_description
1 polymer ?
#
loop_
_entity_poly.entity_id
_entity_poly.type
_entity_poly.pdbx_seq_one_letter_code
_entity_poly.pdbx_strand_id
1 'polypeptide(L)'
;MRLAFDQAVDLLRPARHWLGLVLAAMMLAGCAGATAPAAPTPRAGPAALPATAVPATPTKGPLAQPSAQPRGSIDPQAYLAMPTLARGYLTSPNELRRIAALAAAGREPYKTAVKAELGFAADTLKRKPPDVPELININDDIDAPKYISIGAKNAYAWALAYNLLRDRDPARADAYAQAARDWIMGMPERQTRVKDYDHNTRLNLSVYMQNFVYSADLLADWTAPGASQPFAASDDAQLLKRWLGEVIIRYPYNAAFTRVNNWGAWARLTSAVIADYVGDAAPLYVQGMAKTVDGAYEVDSAAACDSGEIQNCVTVDAKTIYADAIRLHYEMVDGRMREFTFSSCDGNGSQSMIRADGGLPDELRRQYACDTTRIDDPYGAAARYSQFAIEAMVSLAEVAWRRGDPGIYTHIDASTGRGALYRAVQFLIANNVTLTRGSMLEMVNRFYTYQLGSERDATARREYEQLLGNDLPGILKRQDEWPEGPGFVSFGTLTHGFDPAETLAPPPTTLPR
;
A
#
# COMPACT_ATOMS: atom_id res chain seq x y z
N MET A 1 42.99 -11.95 -33.79
CA MET A 1 41.80 -11.11 -34.06
C MET A 1 41.57 -10.16 -32.87
N ARG A 2 42.58 -9.32 -32.59
CA ARG A 2 42.71 -8.49 -31.37
C ARG A 2 43.51 -7.21 -31.69
N LEU A 3 43.21 -6.62 -32.86
CA LEU A 3 43.90 -5.48 -33.47
C LEU A 3 42.91 -4.80 -34.44
N ALA A 4 41.81 -4.26 -33.91
CA ALA A 4 40.83 -3.48 -34.69
C ALA A 4 39.83 -2.69 -33.81
N PHE A 5 40.22 -2.20 -32.62
CA PHE A 5 39.29 -1.41 -31.78
C PHE A 5 39.87 -0.10 -31.20
N ASP A 6 41.17 0.17 -31.33
CA ASP A 6 41.82 1.34 -30.72
C ASP A 6 42.01 2.56 -31.65
N GLN A 7 41.25 2.67 -32.76
CA GLN A 7 41.36 3.81 -33.69
C GLN A 7 40.07 4.62 -33.92
N ALA A 8 39.07 4.49 -33.04
CA ALA A 8 37.78 5.19 -33.21
C ALA A 8 37.45 6.26 -32.15
N VAL A 9 38.41 6.72 -31.34
CA VAL A 9 38.13 7.66 -30.23
C VAL A 9 38.70 9.08 -30.40
N ASP A 10 39.51 9.37 -31.42
CA ASP A 10 40.21 10.67 -31.54
C ASP A 10 39.66 11.69 -32.55
N LEU A 11 38.42 11.51 -33.07
CA LEU A 11 37.87 12.40 -34.11
C LEU A 11 36.69 13.31 -33.70
N LEU A 12 36.35 13.44 -32.40
CA LEU A 12 35.21 14.27 -31.96
C LEU A 12 35.59 15.37 -30.94
N ARG A 13 36.71 16.07 -31.15
CA ARG A 13 37.18 17.15 -30.25
C ARG A 13 37.12 18.62 -30.71
N PRO A 14 36.59 19.00 -31.90
CA PRO A 14 36.33 20.42 -32.16
C PRO A 14 34.87 20.68 -32.57
N ALA A 15 33.91 20.44 -31.67
CA ALA A 15 32.51 20.84 -31.89
C ALA A 15 31.85 21.44 -30.62
N ARG A 16 32.66 21.95 -29.69
CA ARG A 16 32.19 22.45 -28.37
C ARG A 16 32.21 23.97 -28.22
N HIS A 17 32.54 24.73 -29.27
CA HIS A 17 32.68 26.20 -29.21
C HIS A 17 31.77 26.98 -30.16
N TRP A 18 30.88 26.32 -30.91
CA TRP A 18 29.93 26.99 -31.82
C TRP A 18 28.46 26.99 -31.36
N LEU A 19 28.12 26.29 -30.27
CA LEU A 19 26.74 26.28 -29.75
C LEU A 19 26.45 27.39 -28.72
N GLY A 20 27.48 28.13 -28.26
CA GLY A 20 27.35 29.16 -27.21
C GLY A 20 26.93 30.54 -27.69
N LEU A 21 26.87 30.80 -29.01
CA LEU A 21 26.63 32.13 -29.58
C LEU A 21 25.26 32.32 -30.24
N VAL A 22 24.45 31.26 -30.37
CA VAL A 22 23.09 31.35 -30.96
C VAL A 22 21.98 31.47 -29.89
N LEU A 23 22.26 31.13 -28.64
CA LEU A 23 21.29 31.21 -27.52
C LEU A 23 21.21 32.58 -26.84
N ALA A 24 22.15 33.50 -27.12
CA ALA A 24 22.15 34.85 -26.53
C ALA A 24 21.35 35.89 -27.34
N ALA A 25 20.90 35.56 -28.56
CA ALA A 25 20.18 36.50 -29.45
C ALA A 25 18.65 36.36 -29.42
N MET A 26 18.08 35.37 -28.73
CA MET A 26 16.62 35.18 -28.61
C MET A 26 16.01 35.76 -27.31
N MET A 27 16.79 36.40 -26.45
CA MET A 27 16.32 36.94 -25.15
C MET A 27 15.93 38.44 -25.18
N LEU A 28 15.85 39.11 -26.34
CA LEU A 28 15.60 40.56 -26.42
C LEU A 28 14.45 41.01 -27.34
N ALA A 29 13.53 40.13 -27.74
CA ALA A 29 12.34 40.54 -28.50
C ALA A 29 11.07 39.87 -27.96
N GLY A 30 10.41 40.53 -27.01
CA GLY A 30 9.16 40.02 -26.43
C GLY A 30 8.53 40.93 -25.36
N CYS A 31 8.60 42.25 -25.52
CA CYS A 31 7.82 43.18 -24.70
C CYS A 31 6.65 43.70 -25.53
N ALA A 32 5.46 43.09 -25.39
CA ALA A 32 4.19 43.72 -25.74
C ALA A 32 3.00 43.00 -25.06
N GLY A 33 2.43 43.66 -24.05
CA GLY A 33 0.99 43.69 -23.75
C GLY A 33 0.26 42.38 -23.43
N ALA A 34 0.17 42.05 -22.14
CA ALA A 34 -0.93 41.23 -21.61
C ALA A 34 -1.66 42.04 -20.52
N THR A 35 -2.90 42.41 -20.81
CA THR A 35 -3.86 43.03 -19.88
C THR A 35 -4.20 42.06 -18.74
N ALA A 36 -4.18 42.57 -17.51
CA ALA A 36 -4.49 41.82 -16.31
C ALA A 36 -5.93 41.27 -16.33
N PRO A 37 -6.15 39.98 -15.99
CA PRO A 37 -7.49 39.46 -15.77
C PRO A 37 -8.06 40.00 -14.45
N ALA A 38 -9.36 40.27 -14.47
CA ALA A 38 -10.11 40.81 -13.34
C ALA A 38 -10.04 39.91 -12.10
N ALA A 39 -9.98 40.55 -10.92
CA ALA A 39 -9.98 39.89 -9.62
C ALA A 39 -11.24 39.03 -9.42
N PRO A 40 -11.11 37.81 -8.87
CA PRO A 40 -12.27 36.98 -8.58
C PRO A 40 -13.05 37.55 -7.39
N THR A 41 -14.36 37.62 -7.57
CA THR A 41 -15.36 37.96 -6.53
C THR A 41 -15.25 36.97 -5.35
N PRO A 42 -15.34 37.41 -4.09
CA PRO A 42 -15.26 36.52 -2.94
C PRO A 42 -16.45 35.56 -2.94
N ARG A 43 -16.18 34.26 -3.01
CA ARG A 43 -17.19 33.21 -2.79
C ARG A 43 -17.40 33.07 -1.29
N ALA A 44 -18.66 33.16 -0.85
CA ALA A 44 -19.05 32.92 0.53
C ALA A 44 -18.55 31.55 1.00
N GLY A 45 -17.82 31.52 2.11
CA GLY A 45 -17.34 30.28 2.73
C GLY A 45 -18.50 29.42 3.26
N PRO A 46 -18.32 28.10 3.33
CA PRO A 46 -19.31 27.21 3.93
C PRO A 46 -19.51 27.56 5.41
N ALA A 47 -20.79 27.58 5.82
CA ALA A 47 -21.20 27.81 7.19
C ALA A 47 -20.58 26.79 8.15
N ALA A 48 -20.14 27.27 9.32
CA ALA A 48 -19.59 26.45 10.38
C ALA A 48 -20.58 25.36 10.83
N LEU A 49 -20.09 24.12 10.90
CA LEU A 49 -20.82 23.02 11.52
C LEU A 49 -20.93 23.26 13.04
N PRO A 50 -22.07 22.92 13.67
CA PRO A 50 -22.25 23.07 15.11
C PRO A 50 -21.30 22.14 15.87
N ALA A 51 -20.72 22.67 16.96
CA ALA A 51 -19.83 21.94 17.85
C ALA A 51 -20.55 20.73 18.47
N THR A 52 -20.15 19.53 18.07
CA THR A 52 -20.56 18.28 18.72
C THR A 52 -19.85 18.14 20.05
N ALA A 53 -20.63 17.86 21.10
CA ALA A 53 -20.14 17.66 22.46
C ALA A 53 -19.15 16.48 22.53
N VAL A 54 -18.07 16.70 23.29
CA VAL A 54 -17.04 15.69 23.61
C VAL A 54 -17.69 14.54 24.39
N PRO A 55 -17.59 13.27 23.95
CA PRO A 55 -18.04 12.14 24.75
C PRO A 55 -17.15 11.95 25.98
N ALA A 56 -17.77 11.69 27.12
CA ALA A 56 -17.08 11.42 28.37
C ALA A 56 -16.10 10.23 28.25
N THR A 57 -14.93 10.39 28.86
CA THR A 57 -13.87 9.40 28.96
C THR A 57 -14.40 8.10 29.60
N PRO A 58 -14.20 6.91 28.99
CA PRO A 58 -14.66 5.66 29.60
C PRO A 58 -13.81 5.33 30.83
N THR A 59 -14.45 5.17 31.97
CA THR A 59 -13.85 4.68 33.21
C THR A 59 -13.35 3.24 33.01
N LYS A 60 -12.06 3.00 33.29
CA LYS A 60 -11.44 1.66 33.27
C LYS A 60 -12.14 0.71 34.24
N GLY A 61 -13.05 -0.11 33.72
CA GLY A 61 -13.54 -1.30 34.44
C GLY A 61 -12.51 -2.44 34.38
N PRO A 62 -12.43 -3.29 35.41
CA PRO A 62 -11.54 -4.45 35.39
C PRO A 62 -11.95 -5.43 34.27
N LEU A 63 -10.97 -5.86 33.47
CA LEU A 63 -11.14 -6.84 32.41
C LEU A 63 -11.61 -8.17 33.01
N ALA A 64 -12.81 -8.60 32.61
CA ALA A 64 -13.35 -9.89 33.01
C ALA A 64 -12.49 -11.03 32.41
N GLN A 65 -12.06 -11.97 33.27
CA GLN A 65 -11.39 -13.19 32.84
C GLN A 65 -12.33 -14.05 31.96
N PRO A 66 -11.85 -14.66 30.86
CA PRO A 66 -12.70 -15.48 30.01
C PRO A 66 -13.10 -16.78 30.72
N SER A 67 -14.41 -17.01 30.89
CA SER A 67 -14.92 -18.31 31.35
C SER A 67 -14.93 -19.32 30.20
N ALA A 68 -14.52 -20.55 30.50
CA ALA A 68 -14.42 -21.68 29.57
C ALA A 68 -15.76 -22.41 29.33
N GLN A 69 -16.88 -21.67 29.24
CA GLN A 69 -18.14 -22.26 28.77
C GLN A 69 -18.15 -22.32 27.23
N PRO A 70 -18.74 -23.38 26.62
CA PRO A 70 -19.00 -23.38 25.19
C PRO A 70 -19.90 -22.19 24.88
N ARG A 71 -19.31 -21.15 24.28
CA ARG A 71 -20.07 -19.95 23.90
C ARG A 71 -21.15 -20.42 22.92
N GLY A 72 -22.43 -20.19 23.27
CA GLY A 72 -23.53 -20.35 22.32
C GLY A 72 -23.20 -19.56 21.05
N SER A 73 -23.72 -20.00 19.89
CA SER A 73 -23.45 -19.38 18.59
C SER A 73 -23.63 -17.87 18.68
N ILE A 74 -22.53 -17.12 18.73
CA ILE A 74 -22.53 -15.67 18.67
C ILE A 74 -23.06 -15.30 17.27
N ASP A 75 -24.02 -14.37 17.21
CA ASP A 75 -24.42 -13.76 15.95
C ASP A 75 -23.16 -13.22 15.24
N PRO A 76 -22.83 -13.68 14.01
CA PRO A 76 -21.65 -13.20 13.28
C PRO A 76 -21.53 -11.67 13.21
N GLN A 77 -22.65 -10.93 13.22
CA GLN A 77 -22.63 -9.47 13.21
C GLN A 77 -22.16 -8.86 14.54
N ALA A 78 -22.38 -9.54 15.66
CA ALA A 78 -21.96 -9.06 16.97
C ALA A 78 -20.43 -8.95 17.10
N TYR A 79 -19.66 -9.71 16.29
CA TYR A 79 -18.20 -9.58 16.27
C TYR A 79 -17.75 -8.17 15.86
N LEU A 80 -18.42 -7.55 14.88
CA LEU A 80 -18.01 -6.23 14.35
C LEU A 80 -18.06 -5.11 15.41
N ALA A 81 -18.91 -5.26 16.42
CA ALA A 81 -19.06 -4.31 17.51
C ALA A 81 -18.13 -4.60 18.71
N MET A 82 -17.37 -5.70 18.71
CA MET A 82 -16.50 -6.02 19.83
C MET A 82 -15.33 -5.03 19.93
N PRO A 83 -14.88 -4.68 21.15
CA PRO A 83 -13.69 -3.86 21.30
C PRO A 83 -12.45 -4.62 20.79
N THR A 84 -11.52 -3.89 20.20
CA THR A 84 -10.20 -4.39 19.78
C THR A 84 -9.18 -3.26 19.87
N LEU A 85 -7.94 -3.59 20.19
CA LEU A 85 -6.79 -2.69 20.16
C LEU A 85 -6.23 -2.51 18.75
N ALA A 86 -6.61 -3.39 17.82
CA ALA A 86 -6.24 -3.30 16.42
C ALA A 86 -6.95 -2.13 15.74
N ARG A 87 -6.28 -1.49 14.78
CA ARG A 87 -6.83 -0.38 14.01
C ARG A 87 -7.49 -0.85 12.71
N GLY A 88 -7.03 -1.98 12.18
CA GLY A 88 -7.43 -2.55 10.91
C GLY A 88 -6.90 -1.75 9.72
N TYR A 89 -6.21 -2.42 8.79
CA TYR A 89 -5.66 -1.80 7.57
C TYR A 89 -6.30 -2.35 6.30
N LEU A 90 -6.24 -3.66 6.09
CA LEU A 90 -6.96 -4.34 5.00
C LEU A 90 -8.17 -5.12 5.52
N THR A 91 -8.07 -5.57 6.77
CA THR A 91 -9.08 -6.30 7.53
C THR A 91 -8.85 -5.99 9.02
N SER A 92 -9.76 -6.43 9.88
CA SER A 92 -9.66 -6.32 11.34
C SER A 92 -9.80 -7.69 12.01
N PRO A 93 -9.35 -7.85 13.27
CA PRO A 93 -9.59 -9.06 14.05
C PRO A 93 -11.07 -9.46 14.11
N ASN A 94 -11.96 -8.48 14.25
CA ASN A 94 -13.39 -8.73 14.37
C ASN A 94 -14.05 -9.14 13.05
N GLU A 95 -13.62 -8.55 11.93
CA GLU A 95 -14.05 -9.04 10.62
C GLU A 95 -13.60 -10.50 10.40
N LEU A 96 -12.37 -10.85 10.78
CA LEU A 96 -11.85 -12.23 10.66
C LEU A 96 -12.62 -13.22 11.54
N ARG A 97 -13.03 -12.84 12.75
CA ARG A 97 -13.85 -13.71 13.61
C ARG A 97 -15.25 -13.91 13.06
N ARG A 98 -15.85 -12.85 12.50
CA ARG A 98 -17.11 -12.93 11.76
C ARG A 98 -16.99 -13.90 10.59
N ILE A 99 -15.93 -13.78 9.80
CA ILE A 99 -15.61 -14.69 8.68
C ILE A 99 -15.46 -16.13 9.17
N ALA A 100 -14.75 -16.36 10.27
CA ALA A 100 -14.59 -17.69 10.86
C ALA A 100 -15.93 -18.30 11.29
N ALA A 101 -16.83 -17.49 11.87
CA ALA A 101 -18.17 -17.93 12.25
C ALA A 101 -19.03 -18.29 11.03
N LEU A 102 -19.00 -17.46 9.98
CA LEU A 102 -19.70 -17.74 8.72
C LEU A 102 -19.16 -19.02 8.04
N ALA A 103 -17.84 -19.19 8.00
CA ALA A 103 -17.19 -20.39 7.48
C ALA A 103 -17.56 -21.64 8.28
N ALA A 104 -17.63 -21.55 9.61
CA ALA A 104 -18.05 -22.64 10.49
C ALA A 104 -19.53 -23.03 10.27
N ALA A 105 -20.37 -22.05 9.92
CA ALA A 105 -21.76 -22.28 9.49
C ALA A 105 -21.89 -22.81 8.05
N GLY A 106 -20.76 -23.05 7.37
CA GLY A 106 -20.73 -23.61 6.01
C GLY A 106 -21.08 -22.63 4.91
N ARG A 107 -21.06 -21.31 5.18
CA ARG A 107 -21.36 -20.26 4.20
C ARG A 107 -20.21 -20.12 3.21
N GLU A 108 -20.53 -20.17 1.92
CA GLU A 108 -19.58 -19.81 0.85
C GLU A 108 -19.70 -18.31 0.56
N PRO A 109 -18.61 -17.66 0.15
CA PRO A 109 -17.27 -18.22 -0.13
C PRO A 109 -16.34 -18.39 1.11
N TYR A 110 -16.81 -17.99 2.29
CA TYR A 110 -16.00 -17.98 3.53
C TYR A 110 -15.42 -19.36 3.88
N LYS A 111 -16.21 -20.43 3.75
CA LYS A 111 -15.76 -21.79 4.07
C LYS A 111 -14.55 -22.20 3.23
N THR A 112 -14.62 -22.01 1.91
CA THR A 112 -13.51 -22.35 1.00
C THR A 112 -12.28 -21.51 1.31
N ALA A 113 -12.45 -20.20 1.49
CA ALA A 113 -11.34 -19.29 1.70
C ALA A 113 -10.64 -19.50 3.06
N VAL A 114 -11.40 -19.67 4.15
CA VAL A 114 -10.83 -19.97 5.48
C VAL A 114 -10.06 -21.29 5.45
N LYS A 115 -10.56 -22.30 4.75
CA LYS A 115 -9.85 -23.57 4.59
C LYS A 115 -8.52 -23.38 3.86
N ALA A 116 -8.51 -22.62 2.76
CA ALA A 116 -7.30 -22.35 1.98
C ALA A 116 -6.25 -21.58 2.80
N GLU A 117 -6.67 -20.50 3.47
CA GLU A 117 -5.77 -19.68 4.31
C GLU A 117 -5.14 -20.50 5.44
N LEU A 118 -5.95 -21.28 6.17
CA LEU A 118 -5.42 -22.13 7.23
C LEU A 118 -4.53 -23.27 6.72
N GLY A 119 -4.76 -23.73 5.48
CA GLY A 119 -3.87 -24.67 4.79
C GLY A 119 -2.51 -24.02 4.52
N PHE A 120 -2.50 -22.84 3.90
CA PHE A 120 -1.27 -22.09 3.62
C PHE A 120 -0.50 -21.74 4.91
N ALA A 121 -1.19 -21.23 5.94
CA ALA A 121 -0.59 -20.93 7.24
C ALA A 121 0.03 -22.18 7.89
N ALA A 122 -0.64 -23.34 7.81
CA ALA A 122 -0.10 -24.60 8.32
C ALA A 122 1.13 -25.09 7.55
N ASP A 123 1.13 -24.94 6.23
CA ASP A 123 2.23 -25.40 5.39
C ASP A 123 3.46 -24.51 5.49
N THR A 124 3.28 -23.20 5.62
CA THR A 124 4.37 -22.25 5.86
C THR A 124 5.01 -22.45 7.23
N LEU A 125 4.24 -22.80 8.26
CA LEU A 125 4.76 -23.07 9.61
C LEU A 125 5.73 -24.26 9.66
N LYS A 126 5.64 -25.20 8.71
CA LYS A 126 6.54 -26.36 8.60
C LYS A 126 7.87 -26.04 7.90
N ARG A 127 7.95 -24.89 7.21
CA ARG A 127 9.13 -24.54 6.42
C ARG A 127 10.26 -24.10 7.34
N LYS A 128 11.50 -24.39 6.94
CA LYS A 128 12.66 -23.86 7.65
C LYS A 128 12.63 -22.32 7.58
N PRO A 129 12.67 -21.61 8.71
CA PRO A 129 12.71 -20.17 8.71
C PRO A 129 14.02 -19.68 8.08
N PRO A 130 14.01 -18.74 7.11
CA PRO A 130 15.24 -18.08 6.68
C PRO A 130 15.83 -17.26 7.84
N ASP A 131 17.14 -17.02 7.78
CA ASP A 131 17.84 -16.27 8.82
C ASP A 131 17.40 -14.81 8.83
N VAL A 132 17.28 -14.25 10.03
CA VAL A 132 17.04 -12.81 10.21
C VAL A 132 18.29 -12.05 9.73
N PRO A 133 18.18 -11.13 8.77
CA PRO A 133 19.32 -10.40 8.27
C PRO A 133 19.85 -9.42 9.31
N GLU A 134 21.17 -9.30 9.45
CA GLU A 134 21.79 -8.20 10.23
C GLU A 134 21.78 -6.88 9.44
N LEU A 135 21.84 -6.98 8.12
CA LEU A 135 21.85 -5.87 7.18
C LEU A 135 20.94 -6.17 5.99
N ILE A 136 20.05 -5.25 5.68
CA ILE A 136 19.23 -5.26 4.48
C ILE A 136 19.98 -4.48 3.41
N ASN A 137 20.41 -5.19 2.38
CA ASN A 137 21.11 -4.63 1.23
C ASN A 137 20.69 -5.39 -0.03
N ILE A 138 19.80 -4.79 -0.82
CA ILE A 138 19.14 -5.44 -1.95
C ILE A 138 19.61 -4.75 -3.23
N ASN A 139 20.64 -5.33 -3.84
CA ASN A 139 21.25 -4.80 -5.05
C ASN A 139 20.61 -5.39 -6.31
N ASP A 140 20.57 -6.72 -6.43
CA ASP A 140 20.18 -7.38 -7.69
C ASP A 140 19.02 -8.37 -7.55
N ASP A 141 18.91 -9.07 -6.42
CA ASP A 141 17.84 -10.04 -6.17
C ASP A 141 16.74 -9.41 -5.30
N ILE A 142 15.60 -9.07 -5.92
CA ILE A 142 14.44 -8.50 -5.23
C ILE A 142 13.84 -9.43 -4.17
N ASP A 143 14.15 -10.72 -4.22
CA ASP A 143 13.68 -11.66 -3.22
C ASP A 143 14.66 -11.80 -2.03
N ALA A 144 15.86 -11.23 -2.12
CA ALA A 144 16.84 -11.26 -1.05
C ALA A 144 16.73 -10.01 -0.16
N PRO A 145 16.77 -10.13 1.18
CA PRO A 145 16.77 -11.38 1.94
C PRO A 145 15.38 -12.03 1.95
N LYS A 146 15.34 -13.36 1.84
CA LYS A 146 14.08 -14.14 1.86
C LYS A 146 13.25 -13.93 3.14
N TYR A 147 13.91 -13.51 4.23
CA TYR A 147 13.25 -13.10 5.46
C TYR A 147 12.25 -11.96 5.26
N ILE A 148 12.53 -11.03 4.34
CA ILE A 148 11.62 -9.95 4.01
C ILE A 148 10.58 -10.44 3.01
N SER A 149 11.02 -11.00 1.88
CA SER A 149 10.13 -11.27 0.75
C SER A 149 9.11 -12.39 1.00
N ILE A 150 9.55 -13.50 1.58
CA ILE A 150 8.69 -14.62 1.95
C ILE A 150 8.15 -14.42 3.36
N GLY A 151 9.01 -13.94 4.26
CA GLY A 151 8.67 -13.83 5.66
C GLY A 151 7.54 -12.84 5.96
N ALA A 152 7.48 -11.72 5.25
CA ALA A 152 6.34 -10.80 5.33
C ALA A 152 5.00 -11.50 5.04
N LYS A 153 4.98 -12.45 4.08
CA LYS A 153 3.79 -13.20 3.69
C LYS A 153 3.39 -14.19 4.77
N ASN A 154 4.38 -14.91 5.30
CA ASN A 154 4.16 -15.92 6.34
C ASN A 154 3.64 -15.26 7.62
N ALA A 155 4.26 -14.15 8.06
CA ALA A 155 3.82 -13.40 9.23
C ALA A 155 2.35 -12.97 9.12
N TYR A 156 1.97 -12.46 7.94
CA TYR A 156 0.60 -12.02 7.69
C TYR A 156 -0.37 -13.20 7.69
N ALA A 157 -0.04 -14.30 7.01
CA ALA A 157 -0.87 -15.51 6.99
C ALA A 157 -1.07 -16.09 8.40
N TRP A 158 -0.03 -16.13 9.23
CA TRP A 158 -0.15 -16.59 10.60
C TRP A 158 -0.99 -15.65 11.47
N ALA A 159 -0.87 -14.33 11.30
CA ALA A 159 -1.70 -13.37 12.02
C ALA A 159 -3.19 -13.46 11.62
N LEU A 160 -3.48 -13.76 10.36
CA LEU A 160 -4.84 -14.06 9.88
C LEU A 160 -5.35 -15.36 10.49
N ALA A 161 -4.56 -16.43 10.42
CA ALA A 161 -4.89 -17.74 10.97
C ALA A 161 -5.17 -17.70 12.48
N TYR A 162 -4.40 -16.91 13.25
CA TYR A 162 -4.67 -16.64 14.66
C TYR A 162 -6.11 -16.13 14.86
N ASN A 163 -6.49 -15.05 14.18
CA ASN A 163 -7.81 -14.46 14.34
C ASN A 163 -8.96 -15.35 13.82
N LEU A 164 -8.70 -16.19 12.81
CA LEU A 164 -9.64 -17.19 12.30
C LEU A 164 -9.86 -18.37 13.26
N LEU A 165 -8.94 -18.62 14.19
CA LEU A 165 -8.98 -19.77 15.09
C LEU A 165 -9.22 -19.42 16.56
N ARG A 166 -8.91 -18.20 17.00
CA ARG A 166 -8.82 -17.84 18.44
C ARG A 166 -10.06 -18.14 19.28
N ASP A 167 -11.26 -18.15 18.68
CA ASP A 167 -12.50 -18.49 19.40
C ASP A 167 -12.83 -19.99 19.42
N ARG A 168 -12.29 -20.81 18.50
CA ARG A 168 -12.64 -22.23 18.33
C ARG A 168 -11.51 -23.21 18.65
N ASP A 169 -10.27 -22.80 18.46
CA ASP A 169 -9.06 -23.59 18.69
C ASP A 169 -7.94 -22.64 19.19
N PRO A 170 -8.04 -22.16 20.44
CA PRO A 170 -7.12 -21.16 20.97
C PRO A 170 -5.68 -21.66 21.05
N ALA A 171 -5.46 -22.95 21.31
CA ALA A 171 -4.12 -23.53 21.40
C ALA A 171 -3.40 -23.47 20.04
N ARG A 172 -4.09 -23.83 18.94
CA ARG A 172 -3.51 -23.70 17.60
C ARG A 172 -3.41 -22.25 17.16
N ALA A 173 -4.37 -21.40 17.54
CA ALA A 173 -4.31 -19.98 17.28
C ALA A 173 -3.07 -19.34 17.92
N ASP A 174 -2.75 -19.67 19.17
CA ASP A 174 -1.58 -19.17 19.89
C ASP A 174 -0.27 -19.57 19.20
N ALA A 175 -0.18 -20.78 18.65
CA ALA A 175 0.99 -21.19 17.88
C ALA A 175 1.22 -20.32 16.63
N TYR A 176 0.15 -19.93 15.93
CA TYR A 176 0.26 -18.99 14.80
C TYR A 176 0.59 -17.57 15.26
N ALA A 177 -0.01 -17.09 16.35
CA ALA A 177 0.30 -15.77 16.89
C ALA A 177 1.77 -15.67 17.32
N GLN A 178 2.30 -16.69 17.99
CA GLN A 178 3.70 -16.78 18.36
C GLN A 178 4.61 -16.78 17.12
N ALA A 179 4.32 -17.60 16.10
CA ALA A 179 5.10 -17.63 14.87
C ALA A 179 5.11 -16.28 14.14
N ALA A 180 3.95 -15.60 14.07
CA ALA A 180 3.85 -14.25 13.53
C ALA A 180 4.69 -13.25 14.34
N ARG A 181 4.58 -13.26 15.68
CA ARG A 181 5.36 -12.40 16.57
C ARG A 181 6.87 -12.60 16.38
N ASP A 182 7.35 -13.84 16.37
CA ASP A 182 8.78 -14.13 16.23
C ASP A 182 9.32 -13.63 14.88
N TRP A 183 8.49 -13.66 13.85
CA TRP A 183 8.82 -13.12 12.54
C TRP A 183 8.83 -11.58 12.49
N ILE A 184 7.85 -10.97 13.13
CA ILE A 184 7.74 -9.51 13.21
C ILE A 184 8.91 -8.94 14.03
N MET A 185 9.25 -9.60 15.12
CA MET A 185 10.23 -9.12 16.09
C MET A 185 11.67 -9.47 15.75
N GLY A 186 11.93 -10.44 14.87
CA GLY A 186 13.29 -10.86 14.55
C GLY A 186 14.20 -9.71 14.10
N MET A 187 13.76 -8.86 13.16
CA MET A 187 14.55 -7.71 12.70
C MET A 187 14.72 -6.61 13.76
N PRO A 188 13.65 -6.14 14.45
CA PRO A 188 13.79 -5.22 15.56
C PRO A 188 14.72 -5.71 16.69
N GLU A 189 14.59 -6.98 17.11
CA GLU A 189 15.40 -7.57 18.20
C GLU A 189 16.88 -7.68 17.83
N ARG A 190 17.18 -7.97 16.57
CA ARG A 190 18.56 -7.99 16.06
C ARG A 190 19.08 -6.62 15.66
N GLN A 191 18.26 -5.57 15.82
CA GLN A 191 18.58 -4.22 15.38
C GLN A 191 19.04 -4.19 13.92
N THR A 192 18.35 -4.96 13.06
CA THR A 192 18.66 -5.06 11.64
C THR A 192 18.77 -3.66 11.04
N ARG A 193 19.89 -3.39 10.37
CA ARG A 193 20.14 -2.12 9.68
C ARG A 193 19.75 -2.23 8.22
N VAL A 194 19.59 -1.08 7.57
CA VAL A 194 19.43 -1.00 6.11
C VAL A 194 20.64 -0.25 5.57
N LYS A 195 21.21 -0.76 4.48
CA LYS A 195 22.34 -0.13 3.79
C LYS A 195 21.84 0.75 2.65
N ASP A 196 22.33 2.00 2.65
CA ASP A 196 22.17 2.97 1.56
C ASP A 196 20.73 3.15 1.06
N TYR A 197 20.54 3.99 0.03
CA TYR A 197 19.26 4.17 -0.65
C TYR A 197 19.24 3.42 -1.99
N ASP A 198 19.91 2.27 -2.03
CA ASP A 198 20.01 1.44 -3.22
C ASP A 198 18.63 1.14 -3.80
N HIS A 199 18.59 1.09 -5.14
CA HIS A 199 17.36 1.10 -5.90
C HIS A 199 16.40 0.00 -5.41
N ASN A 200 16.81 -1.26 -5.48
CA ASN A 200 15.94 -2.36 -5.10
C ASN A 200 15.67 -2.39 -3.59
N THR A 201 16.57 -1.92 -2.73
CA THR A 201 16.33 -1.82 -1.27
C THR A 201 15.09 -0.99 -0.94
N ARG A 202 14.99 0.23 -1.49
CA ARG A 202 13.85 1.12 -1.25
C ARG A 202 12.51 0.52 -1.70
N LEU A 203 12.49 -0.06 -2.91
CA LEU A 203 11.29 -0.70 -3.44
C LEU A 203 10.86 -1.86 -2.54
N ASN A 204 11.77 -2.79 -2.23
CA ASN A 204 11.41 -3.99 -1.49
C ASN A 204 10.95 -3.65 -0.06
N LEU A 205 11.59 -2.69 0.61
CA LEU A 205 11.08 -2.20 1.90
C LEU A 205 9.66 -1.62 1.75
N SER A 206 9.41 -0.86 0.69
CA SER A 206 8.07 -0.30 0.39
C SER A 206 7.03 -1.38 0.07
N VAL A 207 7.43 -2.53 -0.44
CA VAL A 207 6.54 -3.62 -0.88
C VAL A 207 6.29 -4.65 0.21
N TYR A 208 7.19 -4.78 1.18
CA TYR A 208 7.13 -5.87 2.16
C TYR A 208 6.81 -5.41 3.59
N MET A 209 7.28 -4.23 4.01
CA MET A 209 7.23 -3.83 5.42
C MET A 209 5.82 -3.58 5.97
N GLN A 210 4.90 -3.11 5.14
CA GLN A 210 3.51 -2.94 5.53
C GLN A 210 2.85 -4.24 5.99
N ASN A 211 3.25 -5.41 5.49
CA ASN A 211 2.63 -6.67 5.94
C ASN A 211 3.09 -7.07 7.34
N PHE A 212 4.34 -6.75 7.71
CA PHE A 212 4.78 -6.89 9.10
C PHE A 212 3.95 -6.00 10.02
N VAL A 213 3.65 -4.77 9.59
CA VAL A 213 2.79 -3.84 10.34
C VAL A 213 1.34 -4.34 10.40
N TYR A 214 0.78 -4.84 9.30
CA TYR A 214 -0.56 -5.45 9.27
C TYR A 214 -0.63 -6.64 10.23
N SER A 215 0.39 -7.49 10.23
CA SER A 215 0.48 -8.65 11.12
C SER A 215 0.52 -8.21 12.59
N ALA A 216 1.36 -7.21 12.90
CA ALA A 216 1.50 -6.65 14.24
C ALA A 216 0.18 -6.04 14.76
N ASP A 217 -0.56 -5.36 13.90
CA ASP A 217 -1.90 -4.83 14.22
C ASP A 217 -2.93 -5.93 14.42
N LEU A 218 -2.91 -6.99 13.60
CA LEU A 218 -3.78 -8.15 13.77
C LEU A 218 -3.51 -8.95 15.06
N LEU A 219 -2.30 -8.85 15.59
CA LEU A 219 -1.94 -9.41 16.90
C LEU A 219 -2.21 -8.45 18.06
N ALA A 220 -2.74 -7.25 17.82
CA ALA A 220 -2.84 -6.21 18.85
C ALA A 220 -3.52 -6.67 20.16
N ASP A 221 -4.54 -7.53 20.07
CA ASP A 221 -5.26 -8.09 21.23
C ASP A 221 -4.62 -9.36 21.83
N TRP A 222 -3.69 -9.99 21.11
CA TRP A 222 -3.08 -11.25 21.54
C TRP A 222 -2.17 -11.01 22.74
N THR A 223 -2.32 -11.83 23.78
CA THR A 223 -1.45 -11.82 24.95
C THR A 223 -0.62 -13.09 24.93
N ALA A 224 0.70 -12.94 24.78
CA ALA A 224 1.60 -14.09 24.76
C ALA A 224 1.50 -14.90 26.06
N PRO A 225 1.67 -16.24 26.02
CA PRO A 225 1.67 -17.05 27.23
C PRO A 225 2.67 -16.53 28.28
N GLY A 226 2.17 -16.24 29.48
CA GLY A 226 2.97 -15.69 30.57
C GLY A 226 3.17 -14.17 30.55
N ALA A 227 2.72 -13.47 29.51
CA ALA A 227 2.72 -12.01 29.47
C ALA A 227 1.52 -11.43 30.24
N SER A 228 1.69 -10.22 30.77
CA SER A 228 0.66 -9.48 31.52
C SER A 228 -0.11 -8.48 30.67
N GLN A 229 0.33 -8.24 29.43
CA GLN A 229 -0.24 -7.24 28.53
C GLN A 229 -0.39 -7.79 27.11
N PRO A 230 -1.40 -7.33 26.36
CA PRO A 230 -1.55 -7.68 24.96
C PRO A 230 -0.43 -7.05 24.12
N PHE A 231 -0.17 -7.62 22.94
CA PHE A 231 0.95 -7.25 22.08
C PHE A 231 1.00 -5.74 21.81
N ALA A 232 -0.14 -5.09 21.49
CA ALA A 232 -0.13 -3.65 21.19
C ALA A 232 0.35 -2.74 22.33
N ALA A 233 0.30 -3.23 23.58
CA ALA A 233 0.76 -2.53 24.77
C ALA A 233 2.13 -3.01 25.27
N SER A 234 2.67 -4.11 24.73
CA SER A 234 3.90 -4.73 25.21
C SER A 234 5.17 -3.98 24.80
N ASP A 235 6.28 -4.30 25.46
CA ASP A 235 7.61 -3.80 25.10
C ASP A 235 8.02 -4.18 23.68
N ASP A 236 7.56 -5.34 23.18
CA ASP A 236 7.78 -5.77 21.78
C ASP A 236 7.16 -4.77 20.80
N ALA A 237 5.90 -4.38 21.00
CA ALA A 237 5.28 -3.39 20.11
C ALA A 237 5.97 -2.03 20.20
N GLN A 238 6.46 -1.63 21.38
CA GLN A 238 7.24 -0.39 21.50
C GLN A 238 8.59 -0.48 20.79
N LEU A 239 9.26 -1.64 20.87
CA LEU A 239 10.50 -1.90 20.15
C LEU A 239 10.29 -1.88 18.63
N LEU A 240 9.23 -2.53 18.14
CA LEU A 240 8.87 -2.50 16.73
C LEU A 240 8.59 -1.07 16.25
N LYS A 241 7.80 -0.29 16.99
CA LYS A 241 7.48 1.10 16.62
C LYS A 241 8.73 1.99 16.55
N ARG A 242 9.63 1.86 17.52
CA ARG A 242 10.93 2.56 17.48
C ARG A 242 11.76 2.13 16.28
N TRP A 243 11.90 0.83 16.03
CA TRP A 243 12.67 0.35 14.88
C TRP A 243 12.08 0.80 13.54
N LEU A 244 10.76 0.82 13.41
CA LEU A 244 10.08 1.35 12.21
C LEU A 244 10.36 2.85 12.01
N GLY A 245 10.29 3.64 13.07
CA GLY A 245 10.51 5.09 13.03
C GLY A 245 11.98 5.51 12.86
N GLU A 246 12.90 4.74 13.45
CA GLU A 246 14.33 5.02 13.41
C GLU A 246 15.00 4.45 12.16
N VAL A 247 14.65 3.23 11.75
CA VAL A 247 15.38 2.52 10.70
C VAL A 247 14.61 2.50 9.39
N ILE A 248 13.32 2.18 9.40
CA ILE A 248 12.60 1.82 8.17
C ILE A 248 11.98 2.99 7.44
N ILE A 249 11.24 3.88 8.12
CA ILE A 249 10.35 4.86 7.48
C ILE A 249 11.02 5.76 6.43
N ARG A 250 12.29 6.11 6.62
CA ARG A 250 13.08 6.95 5.69
C ARG A 250 13.11 6.43 4.25
N TYR A 251 13.05 5.12 4.03
CA TYR A 251 13.16 4.50 2.71
C TYR A 251 11.88 4.59 1.87
N PRO A 252 10.72 4.10 2.35
CA PRO A 252 9.45 4.34 1.68
C PRO A 252 9.13 5.83 1.66
N TYR A 253 9.45 6.63 2.68
CA TYR A 253 9.20 8.07 2.62
C TYR A 253 9.97 8.74 1.48
N ASN A 254 11.26 8.44 1.30
CA ASN A 254 12.03 8.92 0.15
C ASN A 254 11.40 8.48 -1.19
N ALA A 255 11.05 7.21 -1.34
CA ALA A 255 10.49 6.70 -2.59
C ALA A 255 9.10 7.30 -2.89
N ALA A 256 8.32 7.63 -1.86
CA ALA A 256 6.99 8.24 -1.97
C ALA A 256 7.05 9.62 -2.65
N PHE A 257 8.12 10.38 -2.40
CA PHE A 257 8.40 11.70 -2.97
C PHE A 257 9.21 11.65 -4.28
N THR A 258 10.09 10.66 -4.46
CA THR A 258 11.02 10.67 -5.61
C THR A 258 10.56 9.84 -6.79
N ARG A 259 9.52 9.01 -6.65
CA ARG A 259 9.03 8.10 -7.70
C ARG A 259 7.57 8.35 -8.04
N VAL A 260 7.26 8.27 -9.32
CA VAL A 260 5.92 8.48 -9.89
C VAL A 260 5.32 7.21 -10.51
N ASN A 261 6.03 6.08 -10.40
CA ASN A 261 5.60 4.76 -10.85
C ASN A 261 5.22 3.88 -9.64
N ASN A 262 5.07 2.58 -9.83
CA ASN A 262 4.66 1.60 -8.83
C ASN A 262 5.49 1.67 -7.54
N TRP A 263 6.76 2.09 -7.63
CA TRP A 263 7.62 2.30 -6.47
C TRP A 263 7.04 3.36 -5.54
N GLY A 264 6.63 4.50 -6.09
CA GLY A 264 6.00 5.59 -5.34
C GLY A 264 4.64 5.19 -4.76
N ALA A 265 3.88 4.36 -5.49
CA ALA A 265 2.59 3.85 -5.02
C ALA A 265 2.74 2.98 -3.75
N TRP A 266 3.64 1.98 -3.78
CA TRP A 266 3.94 1.14 -2.62
C TRP A 266 4.56 1.94 -1.47
N ALA A 267 5.44 2.87 -1.81
CA ALA A 267 6.12 3.71 -0.84
C ALA A 267 5.15 4.59 -0.04
N ARG A 268 4.10 5.13 -0.68
CA ARG A 268 3.06 5.90 0.01
C ARG A 268 2.17 5.03 0.89
N LEU A 269 1.77 3.85 0.38
CA LEU A 269 1.06 2.88 1.20
C LEU A 269 1.84 2.57 2.49
N THR A 270 3.10 2.17 2.35
CA THR A 270 3.92 1.75 3.48
C THR A 270 4.25 2.90 4.41
N SER A 271 4.46 4.12 3.88
CA SER A 271 4.64 5.32 4.73
C SER A 271 3.40 5.62 5.56
N ALA A 272 2.21 5.58 4.95
CA ALA A 272 0.94 5.81 5.66
C ALA A 272 0.70 4.76 6.75
N VAL A 273 0.96 3.48 6.44
CA VAL A 273 0.76 2.35 7.36
C VAL A 273 1.73 2.41 8.54
N ILE A 274 3.02 2.70 8.30
CA ILE A 274 4.00 2.86 9.37
C ILE A 274 3.63 4.05 10.26
N ALA A 275 3.31 5.20 9.66
CA ALA A 275 2.95 6.40 10.41
C ALA A 275 1.72 6.17 11.30
N ASP A 276 0.65 5.58 10.75
CA ASP A 276 -0.57 5.29 11.51
C ASP A 276 -0.35 4.26 12.63
N TYR A 277 0.53 3.26 12.42
CA TYR A 277 0.86 2.25 13.42
C TYR A 277 1.72 2.82 14.56
N VAL A 278 2.75 3.59 14.21
CA VAL A 278 3.68 4.20 15.17
C VAL A 278 2.96 5.28 15.98
N GLY A 279 2.23 6.19 15.31
CA GLY A 279 1.63 7.36 15.96
C GLY A 279 2.67 8.15 16.76
N ASP A 280 2.30 8.60 17.95
CA ASP A 280 3.20 9.35 18.85
C ASP A 280 4.15 8.45 19.68
N ALA A 281 4.15 7.14 19.44
CA ALA A 281 4.94 6.21 20.27
C ALA A 281 6.45 6.28 19.99
N ALA A 282 6.85 6.78 18.82
CA ALA A 282 8.25 6.97 18.46
C ALA A 282 8.42 8.10 17.44
N PRO A 283 9.55 8.83 17.46
CA PRO A 283 9.89 9.77 16.40
C PRO A 283 10.07 9.04 15.06
N LEU A 284 9.67 9.70 13.96
CA LEU A 284 9.88 9.20 12.60
C LEU A 284 10.98 10.03 11.94
N TYR A 285 12.09 9.37 11.62
CA TYR A 285 13.27 10.02 11.02
C TYR A 285 13.28 9.77 9.52
N VAL A 286 13.31 10.84 8.73
CA VAL A 286 13.23 10.79 7.26
C VAL A 286 14.26 11.69 6.60
N GLN A 287 14.43 11.55 5.27
CA GLN A 287 15.17 12.52 4.47
C GLN A 287 14.37 13.82 4.33
N GLY A 288 15.08 14.95 4.41
CA GLY A 288 14.54 16.21 3.94
C GLY A 288 14.31 16.15 2.43
N MET A 289 13.13 16.57 1.99
CA MET A 289 12.75 16.57 0.57
C MET A 289 12.58 18.03 0.12
N ALA A 290 13.28 18.41 -0.95
CA ALA A 290 13.14 19.71 -1.59
C ALA A 290 12.46 19.55 -2.96
N LYS A 291 11.61 20.51 -3.33
CA LYS A 291 11.00 20.55 -4.66
C LYS A 291 11.86 21.39 -5.59
N THR A 292 12.25 20.82 -6.72
CA THR A 292 13.04 21.51 -7.75
C THR A 292 12.20 22.54 -8.48
N VAL A 293 12.86 23.41 -9.26
CA VAL A 293 12.19 24.40 -10.12
C VAL A 293 11.25 23.75 -11.13
N ASP A 294 11.54 22.51 -11.55
CA ASP A 294 10.73 21.75 -12.48
C ASP A 294 9.58 21.00 -11.80
N GLY A 295 9.46 21.09 -10.47
CA GLY A 295 8.39 20.46 -9.70
C GLY A 295 8.62 18.99 -9.33
N ALA A 296 9.81 18.44 -9.61
CA ALA A 296 10.22 17.14 -9.09
C ALA A 296 10.69 17.28 -7.63
N TYR A 297 10.67 16.19 -6.85
CA TYR A 297 11.31 16.20 -5.53
C TYR A 297 12.68 15.53 -5.57
N GLU A 298 13.62 16.12 -4.84
CA GLU A 298 14.96 15.59 -4.60
C GLU A 298 15.29 15.63 -3.11
N VAL A 299 16.34 14.92 -2.72
CA VAL A 299 16.84 14.97 -1.34
C VAL A 299 17.46 16.34 -1.13
N ASP A 300 17.01 17.05 -0.08
CA ASP A 300 17.66 18.27 0.36
C ASP A 300 19.04 17.91 0.91
N SER A 301 20.10 18.39 0.25
CA SER A 301 21.48 18.10 0.65
C SER A 301 21.82 18.66 2.04
N ALA A 302 21.11 19.69 2.50
CA ALA A 302 21.26 20.23 3.86
C ALA A 302 20.57 19.37 4.94
N ALA A 303 19.67 18.47 4.52
CA ALA A 303 18.88 17.59 5.40
C ALA A 303 18.92 16.14 4.91
N ALA A 304 20.06 15.72 4.36
CA ALA A 304 20.30 14.36 3.92
C ALA A 304 20.42 13.44 5.14
N CYS A 305 19.51 12.48 5.20
CA CYS A 305 19.52 11.41 6.21
C CYS A 305 20.28 10.22 5.61
N ASP A 306 21.48 9.95 6.13
CA ASP A 306 22.31 8.82 5.69
C ASP A 306 21.82 7.49 6.29
N SER A 307 22.16 6.37 5.65
CA SER A 307 21.77 5.06 6.17
C SER A 307 22.47 4.76 7.50
N GLY A 308 21.70 4.39 8.52
CA GLY A 308 22.24 3.95 9.82
C GLY A 308 22.55 5.07 10.82
N GLU A 309 22.35 6.34 10.45
CA GLU A 309 22.48 7.50 11.34
C GLU A 309 21.12 8.22 11.48
N ILE A 310 20.83 8.81 12.64
CA ILE A 310 19.59 9.60 12.86
C ILE A 310 19.89 11.10 13.02
N GLN A 311 21.15 11.47 13.24
CA GLN A 311 21.58 12.81 13.65
C GLN A 311 21.30 13.86 12.58
N ASN A 312 21.39 13.49 11.31
CA ASN A 312 21.16 14.38 10.17
C ASN A 312 19.75 14.24 9.58
N CYS A 313 18.91 13.40 10.17
CA CYS A 313 17.57 13.12 9.67
C CYS A 313 16.57 14.16 10.16
N VAL A 314 15.58 14.46 9.32
CA VAL A 314 14.45 15.29 9.70
C VAL A 314 13.50 14.44 10.54
N THR A 315 13.10 14.95 11.70
CA THR A 315 12.00 14.36 12.47
C THR A 315 10.69 14.92 11.98
N VAL A 316 9.77 14.04 11.57
CA VAL A 316 8.43 14.39 11.12
C VAL A 316 7.42 13.62 11.98
N ASP A 317 6.31 14.25 12.37
CA ASP A 317 5.28 13.54 13.12
C ASP A 317 4.47 12.58 12.24
N ALA A 318 3.85 11.58 12.88
CA ALA A 318 3.06 10.56 12.19
C ALA A 318 1.91 11.13 11.35
N LYS A 319 1.24 12.17 11.86
CA LYS A 319 0.12 12.79 11.17
C LYS A 319 0.57 13.47 9.88
N THR A 320 1.72 14.15 9.89
CA THR A 320 2.30 14.74 8.68
C THR A 320 2.73 13.68 7.68
N ILE A 321 3.41 12.60 8.11
CA ILE A 321 3.79 11.53 7.17
C ILE A 321 2.55 10.87 6.53
N TYR A 322 1.51 10.61 7.31
CA TYR A 322 0.25 10.08 6.79
C TYR A 322 -0.40 11.05 5.80
N ALA A 323 -0.51 12.34 6.15
CA ALA A 323 -1.08 13.36 5.28
C ALA A 323 -0.28 13.54 3.99
N ASP A 324 1.05 13.47 4.06
CA ASP A 324 1.93 13.53 2.89
C ASP A 324 1.72 12.31 1.97
N ALA A 325 1.57 11.10 2.52
CA ALA A 325 1.28 9.93 1.71
C ALA A 325 -0.02 10.08 0.90
N ILE A 326 -1.08 10.62 1.51
CA ILE A 326 -2.37 10.89 0.85
C ILE A 326 -2.23 12.02 -0.18
N ARG A 327 -1.65 13.16 0.21
CA ARG A 327 -1.44 14.30 -0.69
C ARG A 327 -0.62 13.91 -1.93
N LEU A 328 0.51 13.23 -1.73
CA LEU A 328 1.37 12.77 -2.81
C LEU A 328 0.69 11.71 -3.69
N HIS A 329 -0.21 10.90 -3.12
CA HIS A 329 -1.06 10.02 -3.93
C HIS A 329 -1.86 10.83 -4.95
N TYR A 330 -2.58 11.86 -4.51
CA TYR A 330 -3.32 12.75 -5.41
C TYR A 330 -2.42 13.45 -6.42
N GLU A 331 -1.31 14.06 -5.99
CA GLU A 331 -0.37 14.72 -6.90
C GLU A 331 0.13 13.77 -8.00
N MET A 332 0.41 12.51 -7.65
CA MET A 332 0.85 11.51 -8.62
C MET A 332 -0.25 11.07 -9.58
N VAL A 333 -1.43 10.68 -9.08
CA VAL A 333 -2.50 10.15 -9.95
C VAL A 333 -3.07 11.24 -10.86
N ASP A 334 -2.92 12.51 -10.48
CA ASP A 334 -3.28 13.69 -11.28
C ASP A 334 -2.19 14.11 -12.28
N GLY A 335 -1.01 13.47 -12.28
CA GLY A 335 0.12 13.87 -13.12
C GLY A 335 0.75 15.21 -12.73
N ARG A 336 0.58 15.66 -11.48
CA ARG A 336 1.16 16.91 -10.93
C ARG A 336 2.53 16.71 -10.28
N MET A 337 2.89 15.46 -10.05
CA MET A 337 4.17 15.05 -9.52
C MET A 337 5.10 14.64 -10.65
N ARG A 338 6.35 15.09 -10.63
CA ARG A 338 7.36 14.70 -11.62
C ARG A 338 8.43 13.81 -11.00
N GLU A 339 8.85 12.79 -11.73
CA GLU A 339 10.07 12.07 -11.37
C GLU A 339 11.30 12.93 -11.69
N PHE A 340 12.27 12.95 -10.80
CA PHE A 340 13.55 13.62 -11.03
C PHE A 340 14.33 13.01 -12.23
N THR A 341 14.05 11.76 -12.59
CA THR A 341 14.76 11.07 -13.67
C THR A 341 14.09 11.31 -15.03
N PHE A 342 14.89 11.58 -16.06
CA PHE A 342 14.44 11.70 -17.47
C PHE A 342 13.87 10.40 -18.06
N SER A 343 13.80 9.32 -17.28
CA SER A 343 13.26 8.03 -17.71
C SER A 343 11.74 7.92 -17.54
N SER A 344 11.11 8.90 -16.87
CA SER A 344 9.66 8.95 -16.64
C SER A 344 8.88 9.42 -17.88
N CYS A 345 7.61 9.01 -17.96
CA CYS A 345 6.63 9.54 -18.91
C CYS A 345 6.18 10.99 -18.61
N ASP A 346 6.70 11.64 -17.57
CA ASP A 346 6.41 13.05 -17.29
C ASP A 346 7.01 13.99 -18.34
N GLY A 347 8.20 13.65 -18.85
CA GLY A 347 8.94 14.49 -19.78
C GLY A 347 8.36 14.53 -21.20
N ASN A 348 7.47 13.59 -21.56
CA ASN A 348 6.89 13.49 -22.90
C ASN A 348 5.42 13.94 -22.99
N GLY A 349 4.87 14.50 -21.92
CA GLY A 349 3.51 15.03 -21.88
C GLY A 349 2.41 14.03 -21.53
N SER A 350 2.71 12.72 -21.44
CA SER A 350 1.74 11.74 -20.95
C SER A 350 1.41 11.95 -19.47
N GLN A 351 2.40 12.45 -18.69
CA GLN A 351 2.37 12.65 -17.24
C GLN A 351 2.08 11.34 -16.48
N SER A 352 2.67 11.16 -15.31
CA SER A 352 2.57 9.88 -14.62
C SER A 352 1.20 9.56 -14.01
N MET A 353 1.11 8.27 -13.68
CA MET A 353 -0.01 7.46 -13.22
C MET A 353 -1.31 7.56 -14.01
N ILE A 354 -2.44 7.99 -13.45
CA ILE A 354 -3.73 7.60 -14.02
C ILE A 354 -4.18 8.65 -15.04
N ARG A 355 -4.02 8.34 -16.33
CA ARG A 355 -4.59 9.16 -17.42
C ARG A 355 -6.12 9.13 -17.41
N ALA A 356 -6.73 10.03 -18.17
CA ALA A 356 -8.18 10.11 -18.28
C ALA A 356 -8.84 8.82 -18.82
N ASP A 357 -8.12 8.05 -19.63
CA ASP A 357 -8.54 6.74 -20.16
C ASP A 357 -8.22 5.55 -19.22
N GLY A 358 -7.59 5.81 -18.07
CA GLY A 358 -7.18 4.81 -17.11
C GLY A 358 -5.79 4.19 -17.36
N GLY A 359 -5.11 4.48 -18.48
CA GLY A 359 -3.76 3.96 -18.70
C GLY A 359 -2.75 4.52 -17.69
N LEU A 360 -1.75 3.70 -17.31
CA LEU A 360 -0.65 4.07 -16.40
C LEU A 360 0.66 4.25 -17.19
N PRO A 361 1.05 5.47 -17.62
CA PRO A 361 2.13 5.67 -18.58
C PRO A 361 3.45 5.03 -18.18
N ASP A 362 3.89 5.19 -16.93
CA ASP A 362 5.16 4.64 -16.47
C ASP A 362 5.18 3.11 -16.35
N GLU A 363 4.01 2.49 -16.27
CA GLU A 363 3.89 1.04 -16.32
C GLU A 363 3.72 0.54 -17.75
N LEU A 364 2.99 1.27 -18.59
CA LEU A 364 2.86 0.98 -20.02
C LEU A 364 4.20 1.01 -20.74
N ARG A 365 5.07 1.98 -20.43
CA ARG A 365 6.39 2.12 -21.06
C ARG A 365 7.37 0.99 -20.76
N ARG A 366 7.01 0.05 -19.88
CA ARG A 366 7.79 -1.17 -19.65
C ARG A 366 7.81 -2.07 -20.90
N GLN A 367 6.89 -1.86 -21.82
CA GLN A 367 6.77 -2.63 -23.07
C GLN A 367 6.31 -1.81 -24.27
N TYR A 368 5.61 -0.69 -24.06
CA TYR A 368 4.97 0.11 -25.11
C TYR A 368 5.34 1.60 -25.02
N ALA A 369 4.64 2.47 -25.76
CA ALA A 369 4.75 3.91 -25.58
C ALA A 369 3.94 4.38 -24.35
N CYS A 370 4.34 5.49 -23.74
CA CYS A 370 3.70 6.06 -22.54
C CYS A 370 2.20 6.37 -22.73
N ASP A 371 1.78 6.66 -23.95
CA ASP A 371 0.41 7.02 -24.30
C ASP A 371 -0.41 5.87 -24.90
N THR A 372 0.14 4.65 -24.89
CA THR A 372 -0.52 3.48 -25.46
C THR A 372 -1.88 3.23 -24.80
N THR A 373 -2.92 2.99 -25.61
CA THR A 373 -4.28 2.68 -25.12
C THR A 373 -4.61 1.18 -25.21
N ARG A 374 -3.69 0.38 -25.75
CA ARG A 374 -3.86 -1.06 -25.98
C ARG A 374 -2.67 -1.88 -25.46
N ILE A 375 -2.92 -2.90 -24.65
CA ILE A 375 -1.93 -3.88 -24.19
C ILE A 375 -2.11 -5.15 -25.02
N ASP A 376 -1.25 -5.33 -26.03
CA ASP A 376 -1.30 -6.51 -26.91
C ASP A 376 -0.85 -7.81 -26.21
N ASP A 377 0.01 -7.70 -25.20
CA ASP A 377 0.49 -8.81 -24.39
C ASP A 377 -0.10 -8.70 -22.97
N PRO A 378 -1.24 -9.38 -22.69
CA PRO A 378 -1.94 -9.27 -21.42
C PRO A 378 -1.18 -9.90 -20.24
N TYR A 379 -0.04 -10.56 -20.48
CA TYR A 379 0.86 -11.12 -19.46
C TYR A 379 2.21 -10.40 -19.38
N GLY A 380 2.40 -9.42 -20.26
CA GLY A 380 3.66 -8.72 -20.46
C GLY A 380 4.06 -7.83 -19.28
N ALA A 381 5.18 -7.13 -19.43
CA ALA A 381 5.68 -6.24 -18.39
C ALA A 381 4.67 -5.11 -18.09
N ALA A 382 4.09 -4.50 -19.12
CA ALA A 382 3.11 -3.42 -18.93
C ALA A 382 1.89 -3.87 -18.11
N ALA A 383 1.33 -5.04 -18.42
CA ALA A 383 0.24 -5.64 -17.68
C ALA A 383 0.60 -5.90 -16.21
N ARG A 384 1.73 -6.58 -15.95
CA ARG A 384 2.16 -6.97 -14.60
C ARG A 384 2.46 -5.77 -13.70
N TYR A 385 3.16 -4.76 -14.23
CA TYR A 385 3.52 -3.58 -13.44
C TYR A 385 2.33 -2.64 -13.22
N SER A 386 1.36 -2.59 -14.15
CA SER A 386 0.12 -1.86 -13.93
C SER A 386 -0.69 -2.48 -12.80
N GLN A 387 -0.85 -3.81 -12.78
CA GLN A 387 -1.47 -4.52 -11.66
C GLN A 387 -0.73 -4.26 -10.35
N PHE A 388 0.60 -4.26 -10.38
CA PHE A 388 1.42 -4.01 -9.19
C PHE A 388 1.23 -2.60 -8.62
N ALA A 389 1.12 -1.59 -9.47
CA ALA A 389 0.85 -0.22 -9.05
C ALA A 389 -0.56 -0.08 -8.45
N ILE A 390 -1.58 -0.63 -9.14
CA ILE A 390 -2.98 -0.51 -8.73
C ILE A 390 -3.22 -1.23 -7.39
N GLU A 391 -2.58 -2.38 -7.13
CA GLU A 391 -2.70 -3.05 -5.83
C GLU A 391 -2.28 -2.14 -4.66
N ALA A 392 -1.17 -1.41 -4.80
CA ALA A 392 -0.72 -0.48 -3.78
C ALA A 392 -1.70 0.69 -3.60
N MET A 393 -2.23 1.23 -4.70
CA MET A 393 -3.19 2.32 -4.67
C MET A 393 -4.51 1.93 -4.01
N VAL A 394 -5.04 0.75 -4.37
CA VAL A 394 -6.26 0.19 -3.78
C VAL A 394 -6.05 -0.11 -2.29
N SER A 395 -4.89 -0.63 -1.92
CA SER A 395 -4.54 -0.84 -0.51
C SER A 395 -4.48 0.48 0.27
N LEU A 396 -3.91 1.54 -0.32
CA LEU A 396 -3.88 2.85 0.33
C LEU A 396 -5.28 3.45 0.44
N ALA A 397 -6.12 3.26 -0.58
CA ALA A 397 -7.51 3.68 -0.56
C ALA A 397 -8.31 3.01 0.55
N GLU A 398 -8.08 1.71 0.80
CA GLU A 398 -8.71 1.00 1.92
C GLU A 398 -8.22 1.50 3.28
N VAL A 399 -6.91 1.76 3.41
CA VAL A 399 -6.36 2.35 4.62
C VAL A 399 -7.02 3.71 4.88
N ALA A 400 -7.10 4.59 3.87
CA ALA A 400 -7.76 5.89 3.98
C ALA A 400 -9.25 5.75 4.34
N TRP A 401 -9.97 4.82 3.71
CA TRP A 401 -11.39 4.62 3.97
C TRP A 401 -11.65 4.12 5.40
N ARG A 402 -10.83 3.19 5.90
CA ARG A 402 -10.82 2.75 7.31
C ARG A 402 -10.39 3.85 8.28
N ARG A 403 -9.88 4.97 7.77
CA ARG A 403 -9.64 6.21 8.52
C ARG A 403 -10.70 7.30 8.30
N GLY A 404 -11.80 6.96 7.62
CA GLY A 404 -12.93 7.85 7.37
C GLY A 404 -12.81 8.67 6.08
N ASP A 405 -11.79 8.43 5.27
CA ASP A 405 -11.56 9.13 4.00
C ASP A 405 -11.72 8.20 2.79
N PRO A 406 -12.91 8.14 2.16
CA PRO A 406 -13.11 7.39 0.93
C PRO A 406 -12.56 8.12 -0.31
N GLY A 407 -11.93 9.30 -0.14
CA GLY A 407 -11.60 10.24 -1.18
C GLY A 407 -10.76 9.62 -2.30
N ILE A 408 -9.78 8.77 -1.97
CA ILE A 408 -8.91 8.13 -2.97
C ILE A 408 -9.73 7.32 -3.98
N TYR A 409 -10.72 6.54 -3.52
CA TYR A 409 -11.50 5.74 -4.45
C TYR A 409 -12.40 6.58 -5.36
N THR A 410 -12.93 7.71 -4.85
CA THR A 410 -13.82 8.61 -5.61
C THR A 410 -13.11 9.66 -6.44
N HIS A 411 -11.80 9.78 -6.29
CA HIS A 411 -11.08 10.91 -6.82
C HIS A 411 -11.08 10.91 -8.35
N ILE A 412 -11.40 12.08 -8.90
CA ILE A 412 -11.21 12.40 -10.32
C ILE A 412 -10.81 13.87 -10.36
N ASP A 413 -9.67 14.17 -10.95
CA ASP A 413 -9.28 15.55 -11.18
C ASP A 413 -10.24 16.21 -12.17
N ALA A 414 -10.98 17.22 -11.72
CA ALA A 414 -12.02 17.86 -12.54
C ALA A 414 -11.46 18.60 -13.77
N SER A 415 -10.19 19.01 -13.75
CA SER A 415 -9.58 19.78 -14.84
C SER A 415 -9.03 18.91 -15.97
N THR A 416 -8.54 17.72 -15.63
CA THR A 416 -7.85 16.81 -16.57
C THR A 416 -8.57 15.48 -16.78
N GLY A 417 -9.55 15.15 -15.92
CA GLY A 417 -10.22 13.85 -15.89
C GLY A 417 -9.33 12.70 -15.42
N ARG A 418 -8.13 13.00 -14.88
CA ARG A 418 -7.14 12.04 -14.38
C ARG A 418 -7.48 11.57 -12.97
N GLY A 419 -6.67 10.66 -12.43
CA GLY A 419 -6.73 10.27 -11.02
C GLY A 419 -7.75 9.19 -10.66
N ALA A 420 -8.61 8.81 -11.61
CA ALA A 420 -9.70 7.88 -11.39
C ALA A 420 -9.22 6.42 -11.24
N LEU A 421 -9.00 5.96 -10.01
CA LEU A 421 -8.56 4.59 -9.71
C LEU A 421 -9.43 3.51 -10.38
N TYR A 422 -10.74 3.73 -10.42
CA TYR A 422 -11.69 2.83 -11.06
C TYR A 422 -11.45 2.69 -12.57
N ARG A 423 -11.06 3.78 -13.26
CA ARG A 423 -10.73 3.76 -14.70
C ARG A 423 -9.44 2.99 -14.96
N ALA A 424 -8.46 3.05 -14.06
CA ALA A 424 -7.26 2.24 -14.18
C ALA A 424 -7.55 0.73 -14.17
N VAL A 425 -8.49 0.30 -13.33
CA VAL A 425 -8.96 -1.10 -13.32
C VAL A 425 -9.72 -1.42 -14.61
N GLN A 426 -10.64 -0.56 -15.04
CA GLN A 426 -11.37 -0.72 -16.30
C GLN A 426 -10.42 -0.79 -17.51
N PHE A 427 -9.35 -0.02 -17.52
CA PHE A 427 -8.34 -0.04 -18.56
C PHE A 427 -7.69 -1.42 -18.69
N LEU A 428 -7.31 -2.06 -17.57
CA LEU A 428 -6.75 -3.41 -17.61
C LEU A 428 -7.76 -4.44 -18.12
N ILE A 429 -9.02 -4.32 -17.71
CA ILE A 429 -10.10 -5.21 -18.14
C ILE A 429 -10.39 -5.08 -19.62
N ALA A 430 -10.54 -3.85 -20.12
CA ALA A 430 -10.75 -3.57 -21.54
C ALA A 430 -9.59 -4.07 -22.41
N ASN A 431 -8.41 -4.21 -21.82
CA ASN A 431 -7.22 -4.76 -22.44
C ASN A 431 -7.04 -6.27 -22.25
N ASN A 432 -8.05 -6.98 -21.73
CA ASN A 432 -8.03 -8.41 -21.45
C ASN A 432 -6.81 -8.84 -20.59
N VAL A 433 -6.32 -7.95 -19.74
CA VAL A 433 -5.22 -8.26 -18.83
C VAL A 433 -5.70 -9.27 -17.80
N THR A 434 -5.00 -10.39 -17.73
CA THR A 434 -5.24 -11.40 -16.70
C THR A 434 -4.86 -10.85 -15.34
N LEU A 435 -5.85 -10.71 -14.47
CA LEU A 435 -5.66 -10.22 -13.12
C LEU A 435 -5.23 -11.39 -12.23
N THR A 436 -3.96 -11.40 -11.81
CA THR A 436 -3.36 -12.45 -10.97
C THR A 436 -3.28 -12.07 -9.49
N ARG A 437 -3.79 -10.87 -9.15
CA ARG A 437 -3.76 -10.29 -7.80
C ARG A 437 -5.18 -10.15 -7.26
N GLY A 438 -5.75 -11.27 -6.78
CA GLY A 438 -7.17 -11.39 -6.44
C GLY A 438 -7.71 -10.38 -5.41
N SER A 439 -6.86 -9.90 -4.51
CA SER A 439 -7.24 -8.87 -3.52
C SER A 439 -7.59 -7.51 -4.12
N MET A 440 -6.86 -7.07 -5.13
CA MET A 440 -7.11 -5.81 -5.81
C MET A 440 -8.54 -5.80 -6.40
N LEU A 441 -8.94 -6.91 -7.03
CA LEU A 441 -10.25 -7.05 -7.63
C LEU A 441 -11.39 -7.01 -6.61
N GLU A 442 -11.21 -7.65 -5.48
CA GLU A 442 -12.23 -7.76 -4.44
C GLU A 442 -12.36 -6.48 -3.60
N MET A 443 -11.25 -5.77 -3.39
CA MET A 443 -11.28 -4.41 -2.81
C MET A 443 -11.95 -3.41 -3.75
N VAL A 444 -11.69 -3.54 -5.05
CA VAL A 444 -12.35 -2.76 -6.08
C VAL A 444 -13.84 -3.11 -6.18
N ASN A 445 -14.20 -4.39 -6.13
CA ASN A 445 -15.59 -4.88 -6.03
C ASN A 445 -16.32 -4.21 -4.86
N ARG A 446 -15.74 -4.29 -3.65
CA ARG A 446 -16.27 -3.62 -2.47
C ARG A 446 -16.56 -2.15 -2.78
N PHE A 447 -15.56 -1.40 -3.25
CA PHE A 447 -15.77 0.01 -3.59
C PHE A 447 -16.90 0.22 -4.62
N TYR A 448 -16.93 -0.54 -5.72
CA TYR A 448 -17.98 -0.43 -6.75
C TYR A 448 -19.38 -0.66 -6.15
N THR A 449 -19.51 -1.65 -5.27
CA THR A 449 -20.78 -1.97 -4.60
C THR A 449 -21.26 -0.85 -3.68
N TYR A 450 -20.38 -0.27 -2.87
CA TYR A 450 -20.80 0.77 -1.91
C TYR A 450 -20.93 2.16 -2.50
N GLN A 451 -20.01 2.54 -3.39
CA GLN A 451 -19.80 3.94 -3.72
C GLN A 451 -20.44 4.34 -5.04
N LEU A 452 -20.45 3.43 -6.02
CA LEU A 452 -21.20 3.63 -7.26
C LEU A 452 -22.65 3.15 -7.13
N GLY A 453 -23.00 2.54 -6.00
CA GLY A 453 -24.33 1.99 -5.77
C GLY A 453 -24.71 1.03 -6.87
N SER A 454 -23.77 0.22 -7.36
CA SER A 454 -24.00 -0.71 -8.47
C SER A 454 -25.16 -1.66 -8.20
N GLU A 455 -25.47 -1.98 -6.94
CA GLU A 455 -26.67 -2.74 -6.59
C GLU A 455 -27.99 -2.00 -6.91
N ARG A 456 -27.97 -0.66 -6.92
CA ARG A 456 -29.11 0.23 -7.21
C ARG A 456 -29.11 0.74 -8.64
N ASP A 457 -27.96 0.75 -9.32
CA ASP A 457 -27.82 1.13 -10.73
C ASP A 457 -27.54 -0.10 -11.60
N ALA A 458 -28.57 -0.54 -12.33
CA ALA A 458 -28.49 -1.70 -13.22
C ALA A 458 -27.45 -1.56 -14.34
N THR A 459 -27.05 -0.35 -14.72
CA THR A 459 -25.99 -0.13 -15.71
C THR A 459 -24.62 -0.38 -15.09
N ALA A 460 -24.34 0.25 -13.94
CA ALA A 460 -23.11 -0.02 -13.18
C ALA A 460 -23.01 -1.50 -12.77
N ARG A 461 -24.15 -2.14 -12.43
CA ARG A 461 -24.21 -3.59 -12.19
C ARG A 461 -23.79 -4.42 -13.40
N ARG A 462 -24.30 -4.11 -14.60
CA ARG A 462 -23.97 -4.85 -15.83
C ARG A 462 -22.51 -4.67 -16.23
N GLU A 463 -21.98 -3.46 -16.11
CA GLU A 463 -20.55 -3.20 -16.33
C GLU A 463 -19.69 -3.99 -15.33
N TYR A 464 -20.13 -4.07 -14.08
CA TYR A 464 -19.49 -4.86 -13.04
C TYR A 464 -19.62 -6.38 -13.27
N GLU A 465 -20.77 -6.87 -13.74
CA GLU A 465 -20.97 -8.28 -14.11
C GLU A 465 -20.16 -8.65 -15.38
N GLN A 466 -19.94 -7.72 -16.31
CA GLN A 466 -19.00 -7.89 -17.42
C GLN A 466 -17.55 -7.95 -16.92
N LEU A 467 -17.19 -7.14 -15.92
CA LEU A 467 -15.90 -7.18 -15.24
C LEU A 467 -15.64 -8.53 -14.58
N LEU A 468 -16.65 -9.13 -13.93
CA LEU A 468 -16.58 -10.47 -13.34
C LEU A 468 -16.68 -11.61 -14.37
N GLY A 469 -17.39 -11.37 -15.47
CA GLY A 469 -17.71 -12.36 -16.51
C GLY A 469 -16.67 -12.49 -17.62
N ASN A 470 -15.73 -11.55 -17.71
CA ASN A 470 -14.47 -11.83 -18.37
C ASN A 470 -13.84 -12.99 -17.59
N ASP A 471 -13.67 -14.15 -18.24
CA ASP A 471 -12.93 -15.30 -17.71
C ASP A 471 -11.46 -14.86 -17.52
N LEU A 472 -11.23 -14.01 -16.52
CA LEU A 472 -9.94 -13.46 -16.10
C LEU A 472 -9.16 -14.68 -15.63
N PRO A 473 -8.26 -15.21 -16.45
CA PRO A 473 -7.69 -16.51 -16.18
C PRO A 473 -6.61 -16.40 -15.10
N GLY A 474 -6.99 -16.13 -13.85
CA GLY A 474 -6.06 -15.71 -12.80
C GLY A 474 -6.64 -15.41 -11.42
N ILE A 475 -7.97 -15.42 -11.22
CA ILE A 475 -8.50 -15.46 -9.84
C ILE A 475 -8.22 -16.82 -9.19
N LEU A 476 -8.20 -17.92 -9.95
CA LEU A 476 -7.68 -19.23 -9.56
C LEU A 476 -7.36 -19.99 -10.87
N LYS A 477 -6.10 -20.33 -11.14
CA LYS A 477 -5.82 -21.39 -12.14
C LYS A 477 -4.96 -22.47 -11.50
N ARG A 478 -5.64 -23.63 -11.35
CA ARG A 478 -5.32 -24.88 -10.64
C ARG A 478 -5.64 -24.87 -9.15
N GLN A 479 -6.29 -25.93 -8.67
CA GLN A 479 -6.77 -26.12 -7.30
C GLN A 479 -5.61 -26.26 -6.27
N ASP A 480 -4.39 -26.15 -6.77
CA ASP A 480 -3.09 -26.41 -6.14
C ASP A 480 -2.03 -25.34 -6.44
N GLU A 481 -2.32 -24.29 -7.23
CA GLU A 481 -1.38 -23.19 -7.51
C GLU A 481 -1.88 -21.87 -6.88
N TRP A 482 -1.15 -21.39 -5.86
CA TRP A 482 -1.29 -20.04 -5.32
C TRP A 482 -0.59 -19.03 -6.23
N PRO A 483 -0.94 -17.74 -6.21
CA PRO A 483 -0.14 -16.71 -6.84
C PRO A 483 1.27 -16.68 -6.23
N GLU A 484 2.23 -17.34 -6.90
CA GLU A 484 3.65 -17.10 -6.70
C GLU A 484 3.99 -15.74 -7.33
N GLY A 485 3.72 -14.67 -6.57
CA GLY A 485 4.10 -13.31 -6.92
C GLY A 485 4.41 -12.51 -5.65
N PRO A 486 5.28 -11.49 -5.71
CA PRO A 486 5.67 -10.66 -4.57
C PRO A 486 4.55 -9.71 -4.08
N GLY A 487 3.27 -10.08 -4.18
CA GLY A 487 2.16 -9.23 -3.74
C GLY A 487 0.91 -10.01 -3.34
N PHE A 488 0.19 -9.60 -2.30
CA PHE A 488 0.57 -9.53 -0.87
C PHE A 488 -0.65 -9.65 0.06
N VAL A 489 -1.85 -9.79 -0.50
CA VAL A 489 -3.06 -9.87 0.29
C VAL A 489 -3.68 -11.24 -0.01
N SER A 490 -3.15 -12.25 0.68
CA SER A 490 -3.58 -13.64 0.55
C SER A 490 -4.99 -13.86 1.11
N PHE A 491 -5.36 -13.11 2.16
CA PHE A 491 -6.63 -13.29 2.84
C PHE A 491 -7.06 -12.06 3.67
N GLY A 492 -8.35 -11.72 3.65
CA GLY A 492 -9.01 -10.65 4.41
C GLY A 492 -10.51 -10.58 4.06
N THR A 493 -11.29 -9.73 4.74
CA THR A 493 -12.74 -9.51 4.45
C THR A 493 -13.02 -9.24 2.98
N LEU A 494 -12.00 -8.77 2.28
CA LEU A 494 -12.03 -8.28 0.92
C LEU A 494 -11.25 -9.16 -0.04
N THR A 495 -10.99 -10.42 0.26
CA THR A 495 -10.30 -11.30 -0.71
C THR A 495 -10.99 -12.64 -0.88
N HIS A 496 -11.99 -12.95 -0.05
CA HIS A 496 -12.80 -14.14 -0.22
C HIS A 496 -14.14 -13.85 -0.90
N GLY A 497 -14.53 -12.59 -1.12
CA GLY A 497 -15.87 -12.21 -1.61
C GLY A 497 -16.92 -12.20 -0.50
N PHE A 498 -18.18 -11.95 -0.81
CA PHE A 498 -19.25 -11.92 0.20
C PHE A 498 -20.33 -12.96 -0.11
N ASP A 499 -21.01 -13.49 0.91
CA ASP A 499 -22.21 -14.31 0.69
C ASP A 499 -23.24 -13.43 -0.06
N PRO A 500 -23.87 -13.92 -1.15
CA PRO A 500 -24.83 -13.13 -1.92
C PRO A 500 -26.02 -12.59 -1.12
N ALA A 501 -26.34 -13.18 0.03
CA ALA A 501 -27.38 -12.73 0.94
C ALA A 501 -26.89 -11.72 1.99
N GLU A 502 -25.59 -11.44 2.04
CA GLU A 502 -25.01 -10.49 2.97
C GLU A 502 -25.39 -9.05 2.59
N THR A 503 -25.91 -8.30 3.56
CA THR A 503 -25.96 -6.84 3.43
C THR A 503 -24.58 -6.29 3.70
N LEU A 504 -23.99 -5.83 2.62
CA LEU A 504 -22.73 -5.14 2.59
C LEU A 504 -22.79 -3.84 3.44
N ALA A 505 -21.82 -3.61 4.32
CA ALA A 505 -21.53 -2.34 5.01
C ALA A 505 -20.09 -1.78 4.75
N PRO A 506 -19.90 -0.44 4.74
CA PRO A 506 -18.57 0.18 4.74
C PRO A 506 -17.65 -0.40 5.82
N PRO A 507 -16.32 -0.35 5.64
CA PRO A 507 -15.41 -0.87 6.65
C PRO A 507 -15.59 -0.14 7.99
N PRO A 508 -15.31 -0.83 9.11
CA PRO A 508 -15.15 -0.16 10.40
C PRO A 508 -14.12 0.97 10.27
N THR A 509 -14.46 2.13 10.85
CA THR A 509 -13.61 3.33 10.79
C THR A 509 -12.99 3.63 12.14
N THR A 510 -11.72 4.03 12.13
CA THR A 510 -10.99 4.58 13.29
C THR A 510 -10.23 5.80 12.82
N LEU A 511 -10.20 6.90 13.57
CA LEU A 511 -9.47 8.11 13.12
C LEU A 511 -7.95 7.84 13.04
N PRO A 512 -7.21 8.50 12.11
CA PRO A 512 -5.75 8.48 12.11
C PRO A 512 -5.17 8.88 13.47
N ARG A 513 -3.99 8.35 13.83
CA ARG A 513 -3.30 8.77 15.05
C ARG A 513 -2.72 10.18 14.93
#